data_AF-A0A963DXB4-F1
#
_entry.id   AF-A0A963DXB4-F1
#
_cell.length_a   1.000
_cell.length_b   1.000
_cell.length_c   1.000
_cell.angle_alpha   90.00
_cell.angle_beta   90.00
_cell.angle_gamma   90.00
#
_symmetry.space_group_name_H-M   'P 1'
#
loop_
_entity.id
_entity.type
_entity.pdbx_description
1 polymer ?
#
loop_
_entity_poly.entity_id
_entity_poly.type
_entity_poly.pdbx_seq_one_letter_code
_entity_poly.pdbx_strand_id
1 'polypeptide(L)'
;LADIKGQRIAVVKGTTTEKAMDQLVASEKLGLQLIKVKDHDEAMAALQNKKATAYAADRTVLITTALLRGNGKEYAVAENQFTYEPYGLMMRRDGDLRLAVDGSLARLYRSGEIGPILEKWFGPLGKPGEVLTVMILLNGLPE
;
A
#
# COMPACT_ATOMS: atom_id res chain seq x y z
N LEU A 1 6.19 12.51 -11.54
CA LEU A 1 7.17 11.70 -12.29
C LEU A 1 8.53 12.39 -12.41
N ALA A 2 8.62 13.72 -12.48
CA ALA A 2 9.90 14.42 -12.50
C ALA A 2 10.75 14.11 -11.25
N ASP A 3 10.12 13.99 -10.08
CA ASP A 3 10.78 13.82 -8.77
C ASP A 3 11.51 12.49 -8.62
N ILE A 4 11.13 11.48 -9.41
CA ILE A 4 11.74 10.15 -9.37
C ILE A 4 12.79 9.95 -10.46
N LYS A 5 12.96 10.88 -11.40
CA LYS A 5 13.90 10.72 -12.52
C LYS A 5 15.33 10.51 -12.01
N GLY A 6 16.02 9.48 -12.51
CA GLY A 6 17.39 9.14 -12.12
C GLY A 6 17.55 8.56 -10.72
N GLN A 7 16.45 8.29 -10.00
CA GLN A 7 16.51 7.79 -8.64
C GLN A 7 16.79 6.28 -8.55
N ARG A 8 17.41 5.89 -7.44
CA ARG A 8 17.60 4.48 -7.04
C ARG A 8 16.46 4.10 -6.11
N ILE A 9 15.54 3.28 -6.60
CA ILE A 9 14.29 2.97 -5.92
C ILE A 9 14.36 1.56 -5.35
N ALA A 10 14.28 1.43 -4.03
CA ALA A 10 14.08 0.13 -3.39
C ALA A 10 12.66 -0.38 -3.65
N VAL A 11 12.50 -1.68 -3.87
CA VAL A 11 11.19 -2.35 -4.00
C VAL A 11 11.28 -3.78 -3.48
N VAL A 12 10.24 -4.25 -2.79
CA VAL A 12 10.20 -5.62 -2.25
C VAL A 12 9.84 -6.60 -3.35
N LYS A 13 10.61 -7.69 -3.46
CA LYS A 13 10.40 -8.75 -4.46
C LYS A 13 9.05 -9.45 -4.29
N GLY A 14 8.44 -9.87 -5.40
CA GLY A 14 7.18 -10.61 -5.42
C GLY A 14 5.95 -9.75 -5.15
N THR A 15 6.08 -8.42 -5.14
CA THR A 15 4.97 -7.49 -4.96
C THR A 15 4.40 -7.03 -6.29
N THR A 16 3.14 -6.60 -6.29
CA THR A 16 2.52 -5.86 -7.40
C THR A 16 3.26 -4.56 -7.70
N THR A 17 3.79 -3.89 -6.66
CA THR A 17 4.64 -2.70 -6.80
C THR A 17 5.90 -2.99 -7.63
N GLU A 18 6.57 -4.12 -7.40
CA GLU A 18 7.73 -4.53 -8.22
C GLU A 18 7.35 -4.59 -9.70
N LYS A 19 6.22 -5.23 -10.03
CA LYS A 19 5.75 -5.33 -11.41
C LYS A 19 5.46 -3.96 -12.03
N ALA A 20 4.78 -3.07 -11.30
CA ALA A 20 4.49 -1.72 -11.77
C ALA A 20 5.77 -0.91 -12.01
N MET A 21 6.75 -1.04 -11.10
CA MET A 21 8.04 -0.36 -11.24
C MET A 21 8.89 -0.92 -12.37
N ASP A 22 8.91 -2.24 -12.57
CA ASP A 22 9.60 -2.89 -13.69
C ASP A 22 9.04 -2.37 -15.04
N GLN A 23 7.72 -2.22 -15.16
CA GLN A 23 7.08 -1.61 -16.34
C GLN A 23 7.50 -0.15 -16.54
N LEU A 24 7.63 0.60 -15.45
CA LEU A 24 8.07 1.99 -15.51
C LEU A 24 9.53 2.12 -15.94
N VAL A 25 10.41 1.24 -15.47
CA VAL A 25 11.82 1.16 -15.92
C VAL A 25 11.89 0.81 -17.41
N ALA A 26 11.11 -0.19 -17.85
CA ALA A 26 11.07 -0.62 -19.25
C ALA A 26 10.56 0.46 -20.21
N SER A 27 9.87 1.48 -19.71
CA SER A 27 9.49 2.64 -20.53
C SER A 27 10.67 3.55 -20.92
N GLU A 28 11.88 3.32 -20.37
CA GLU A 28 13.18 3.98 -20.63
C GLU A 28 13.22 5.52 -20.52
N LYS A 29 12.13 6.17 -20.11
CA LYS A 29 12.01 7.63 -20.09
C LYS A 29 12.59 8.30 -18.84
N LEU A 30 12.85 7.53 -17.78
CA LEU A 30 13.08 8.07 -16.44
C LEU A 30 14.45 7.72 -15.84
N GLY A 31 15.24 6.85 -16.47
CA GLY A 31 16.58 6.47 -15.98
C GLY A 31 16.57 5.89 -14.55
N LEU A 32 15.50 5.21 -14.17
CA LEU A 32 15.33 4.65 -12.83
C LEU A 32 16.22 3.42 -12.63
N GLN A 33 16.74 3.24 -11.43
CA GLN A 33 17.44 2.02 -11.03
C GLN A 33 16.66 1.33 -9.92
N LEU A 34 16.18 0.11 -10.17
CA LEU A 34 15.47 -0.67 -9.15
C LEU A 34 16.42 -1.51 -8.31
N ILE A 35 16.27 -1.39 -6.99
CA ILE A 35 16.98 -2.19 -5.99
C ILE A 35 15.95 -3.15 -5.39
N LYS A 36 15.98 -4.39 -5.88
CA LYS A 36 15.06 -5.44 -5.44
C LYS A 36 15.53 -6.03 -4.11
N VAL A 37 14.77 -5.80 -3.04
CA VAL A 37 15.07 -6.24 -1.67
C VAL A 37 14.12 -7.35 -1.22
N LYS A 38 14.48 -8.06 -0.13
CA LYS A 38 13.68 -9.17 0.39
C LYS A 38 12.41 -8.73 1.10
N ASP A 39 12.48 -7.65 1.88
CA ASP A 39 11.40 -7.19 2.76
C ASP A 39 11.49 -5.68 3.03
N HIS A 40 10.53 -5.18 3.83
CA HIS A 40 10.44 -3.77 4.20
C HIS A 40 11.61 -3.28 5.05
N ASP A 41 12.24 -4.16 5.84
CA ASP A 41 13.37 -3.79 6.70
C ASP A 41 14.62 -3.57 5.85
N GLU A 42 14.88 -4.44 4.87
CA GLU A 42 15.94 -4.23 3.90
C GLU A 42 15.72 -2.98 3.03
N ALA A 43 14.46 -2.66 2.69
CA ALA A 43 14.14 -1.43 1.96
C ALA A 43 14.53 -0.18 2.79
N MET A 44 14.20 -0.18 4.08
CA MET A 44 14.57 0.91 4.99
C MET A 44 16.07 0.98 5.21
N ALA A 45 16.75 -0.15 5.37
CA ALA A 45 18.20 -0.20 5.47
C ALA A 45 18.86 0.35 4.20
N ALA A 46 18.29 0.10 3.01
CA ALA A 46 18.79 0.65 1.75
C ALA A 46 18.68 2.18 1.72
N LEU A 47 17.58 2.76 2.22
CA LEU A 47 17.43 4.21 2.38
C LEU A 47 18.43 4.78 3.40
N GLN A 48 18.53 4.18 4.58
CA GLN A 48 19.39 4.65 5.66
C GLN A 48 20.88 4.64 5.27
N ASN A 49 21.31 3.62 4.52
CA ASN A 49 22.67 3.47 4.03
C ASN A 49 22.92 4.18 2.70
N LYS A 50 21.97 4.98 2.20
CA LYS A 50 22.04 5.71 0.93
C LYS A 50 22.31 4.81 -0.29
N LYS A 51 21.97 3.51 -0.20
CA LYS A 51 21.97 2.58 -1.34
C LYS A 51 20.80 2.89 -2.27
N ALA A 52 19.64 3.15 -1.69
CA ALA A 52 18.46 3.69 -2.37
C ALA A 52 18.25 5.16 -1.98
N THR A 53 17.63 5.93 -2.86
CA THR A 53 17.20 7.31 -2.62
C THR A 53 15.70 7.43 -2.40
N ALA A 54 14.92 6.42 -2.83
CA ALA A 54 13.49 6.31 -2.57
C ALA A 54 13.08 4.84 -2.34
N TYR A 55 11.90 4.65 -1.75
CA TYR A 55 11.29 3.34 -1.53
C TYR A 55 9.87 3.33 -2.11
N ALA A 56 9.56 2.35 -2.96
CA ALA A 56 8.24 2.16 -3.54
C ALA A 56 7.52 0.98 -2.86
N ALA A 57 6.33 1.26 -2.32
CA ALA A 57 5.40 0.29 -1.75
C ALA A 57 4.00 0.91 -1.65
N ASP A 58 3.03 0.14 -1.17
CA ASP A 58 1.69 0.63 -0.89
C ASP A 58 1.72 1.78 0.13
N ARG A 59 0.83 2.77 -0.07
CA ARG A 59 0.84 3.99 0.75
C ARG A 59 0.72 3.71 2.25
N THR A 60 -0.15 2.77 2.64
CA THR A 60 -0.29 2.35 4.03
C THR A 60 0.99 1.71 4.57
N VAL A 61 1.67 0.89 3.76
CA VAL A 61 2.97 0.30 4.10
C VAL A 61 4.03 1.39 4.27
N LEU A 62 4.08 2.40 3.38
CA LEU A 62 5.01 3.51 3.48
C LEU A 62 4.78 4.35 4.74
N ILE A 63 3.53 4.71 5.04
CA ILE A 63 3.18 5.49 6.23
C ILE A 63 3.57 4.72 7.50
N THR A 64 3.14 3.45 7.61
CA THR A 64 3.45 2.62 8.79
C THR A 64 4.95 2.37 8.92
N THR A 65 5.66 2.16 7.82
CA THR A 65 7.11 1.98 7.80
C THR A 65 7.86 3.25 8.19
N ALA A 66 7.45 4.41 7.69
CA ALA A 66 8.04 5.69 8.08
C ALA A 66 7.83 5.97 9.58
N LEU A 67 6.65 5.69 10.12
CA LEU A 67 6.33 5.88 11.54
C LEU A 67 7.06 4.89 12.46
N LEU A 68 7.03 3.60 12.12
CA LEU A 68 7.54 2.54 13.00
C LEU A 68 9.04 2.29 12.83
N ARG A 69 9.58 2.45 11.62
CA ARG A 69 10.96 2.10 11.25
C ARG A 69 11.80 3.32 10.86
N GLY A 70 11.21 4.52 10.88
CA GLY A 70 11.91 5.76 10.57
C GLY A 70 12.94 6.16 11.64
N ASN A 71 12.86 5.59 12.85
CA ASN A 71 13.77 5.86 13.98
C ASN A 71 13.97 7.37 14.23
N GLY A 72 12.90 8.17 14.14
CA GLY A 72 12.94 9.62 14.32
C GLY A 72 13.55 10.43 13.16
N LYS A 73 13.93 9.79 12.04
CA LYS A 73 14.35 10.49 10.83
C LYS A 73 13.13 10.96 10.03
N GLU A 74 13.25 12.12 9.41
CA GLU A 74 12.22 12.66 8.54
C GLU A 74 12.20 11.92 7.20
N TYR A 75 11.20 11.06 7.03
CA TYR A 75 10.81 10.50 5.74
C TYR A 75 9.52 11.17 5.29
N ALA A 76 9.49 11.65 4.05
CA ALA A 76 8.27 12.13 3.42
C ALA A 76 7.69 11.06 2.50
N VAL A 77 6.37 10.89 2.53
CA VAL A 77 5.65 10.09 1.54
C VAL A 77 5.37 10.98 0.34
N ALA A 78 5.92 10.61 -0.82
CA ALA A 78 5.68 11.35 -2.06
C ALA A 78 4.21 11.26 -2.51
N GLU A 79 3.74 12.28 -3.23
CA GLU A 79 2.38 12.28 -3.80
C GLU A 79 2.24 11.36 -5.02
N ASN A 80 3.34 10.84 -5.56
CA ASN A 80 3.30 9.96 -6.72
C ASN A 80 2.61 8.64 -6.37
N GLN A 81 1.51 8.36 -7.06
CA GLN A 81 0.80 7.10 -6.99
C GLN A 81 0.82 6.44 -8.37
N PHE A 82 1.31 5.20 -8.45
CA PHE A 82 1.48 4.48 -9.72
C PHE A 82 0.31 3.55 -10.02
N THR A 83 -0.27 2.96 -8.98
CA THR A 83 -1.38 2.01 -9.08
C THR A 83 -2.43 2.30 -8.00
N TYR A 84 -3.64 1.80 -8.20
CA TYR A 84 -4.66 1.73 -7.17
C TYR A 84 -4.99 0.26 -6.94
N GLU A 85 -4.75 -0.22 -5.73
CA GLU A 85 -4.78 -1.64 -5.38
C GLU A 85 -5.64 -1.86 -4.13
N PRO A 86 -6.96 -2.10 -4.28
CA PRO A 86 -7.81 -2.50 -3.18
C PRO A 86 -7.36 -3.82 -2.57
N TYR A 87 -7.33 -3.89 -1.25
CA TYR A 87 -6.97 -5.12 -0.54
C TYR A 87 -8.19 -6.02 -0.37
N GLY A 88 -7.99 -7.32 -0.57
CA GLY A 88 -9.01 -8.35 -0.37
C GLY A 88 -8.49 -9.51 0.47
N LEU A 89 -9.40 -10.26 1.08
CA LEU A 89 -9.07 -11.49 1.79
C LEU A 89 -8.78 -12.60 0.79
N MET A 90 -7.55 -13.13 0.82
CA MET A 90 -7.16 -14.26 -0.03
C MET A 90 -7.81 -15.55 0.47
N MET A 91 -8.40 -16.32 -0.44
CA MET A 91 -9.03 -17.61 -0.13
C MET A 91 -8.88 -18.59 -1.29
N ARG A 92 -9.13 -19.88 -1.00
CA ARG A 92 -9.23 -20.90 -2.06
C ARG A 92 -10.42 -20.58 -2.97
N ARG A 93 -10.38 -21.07 -4.21
CA ARG A 93 -11.50 -20.94 -5.15
C ARG A 93 -12.65 -21.86 -4.72
N ASP A 94 -13.54 -21.28 -3.92
CA ASP A 94 -14.71 -21.93 -3.33
C ASP A 94 -15.84 -20.88 -3.29
N GLY A 95 -16.94 -21.15 -3.98
CA GLY A 95 -18.05 -20.20 -4.13
C GLY A 95 -18.80 -19.98 -2.82
N ASP A 96 -18.97 -21.03 -2.02
CA ASP A 96 -19.73 -20.97 -0.78
C ASP A 96 -18.93 -20.23 0.29
N LEU A 97 -17.62 -20.53 0.39
CA LEU A 97 -16.74 -19.79 1.28
C LEU A 97 -16.67 -18.31 0.88
N ARG A 98 -16.56 -18.01 -0.41
CA ARG A 98 -16.56 -16.63 -0.89
C ARG A 98 -17.86 -15.91 -0.52
N LEU A 99 -19.01 -16.52 -0.77
CA LEU A 99 -20.30 -15.91 -0.44
C LEU A 99 -20.44 -15.64 1.06
N ALA A 100 -20.01 -16.57 1.91
CA ALA A 100 -20.02 -16.39 3.36
C ALA A 100 -19.13 -15.22 3.81
N VAL A 101 -17.93 -15.09 3.24
CA VAL A 101 -17.00 -13.98 3.53
C VAL A 101 -17.54 -12.65 3.01
N ASP A 102 -17.95 -12.60 1.74
CA ASP A 102 -18.47 -11.38 1.10
C ASP A 102 -19.72 -10.88 1.85
N GLY A 103 -20.64 -11.79 2.24
CA GLY A 103 -21.82 -11.45 3.03
C GLY A 103 -21.50 -10.94 4.45
N SER A 104 -20.46 -11.49 5.08
CA SER A 104 -19.99 -11.01 6.39
C SER A 104 -19.38 -9.62 6.30
N LEU A 105 -18.57 -9.36 5.26
CA LEU A 105 -17.99 -8.04 5.00
C LEU A 105 -19.07 -7.00 4.66
N ALA A 106 -20.04 -7.35 3.84
CA ALA A 106 -21.16 -6.47 3.50
C ALA A 106 -21.97 -6.07 4.75
N ARG A 107 -22.24 -7.03 5.65
CA ARG A 107 -22.89 -6.76 6.93
C ARG A 107 -22.07 -5.81 7.79
N LEU A 108 -20.76 -6.05 7.94
CA LEU A 108 -19.83 -5.23 8.71
C LEU A 108 -19.78 -3.77 8.20
N TYR A 109 -19.80 -3.59 6.88
CA TYR A 109 -19.81 -2.27 6.26
C TYR A 109 -21.14 -1.56 6.45
N ARG A 110 -22.26 -2.27 6.23
CA ARG A 110 -23.61 -1.73 6.36
C ARG A 110 -23.99 -1.40 7.81
N SER A 111 -23.50 -2.16 8.79
CA SER A 111 -23.73 -1.90 10.22
C SER A 111 -22.91 -0.73 10.76
N GLY A 112 -21.85 -0.32 10.06
CA GLY A 112 -20.89 0.69 10.52
C GLY A 112 -19.85 0.17 11.52
N GLU A 113 -19.87 -1.12 11.84
CA GLU A 113 -18.91 -1.76 12.77
C GLU A 113 -17.47 -1.73 12.25
N ILE A 114 -17.27 -1.48 10.95
CA ILE A 114 -15.95 -1.19 10.38
C ILE A 114 -15.31 0.08 10.94
N GLY A 115 -16.10 1.06 11.38
CA GLY A 115 -15.62 2.34 11.92
C GLY A 115 -14.70 2.16 13.13
N PRO A 116 -15.15 1.52 14.22
CA PRO A 116 -14.30 1.22 15.38
C PRO A 116 -13.03 0.41 15.05
N ILE A 117 -13.10 -0.49 14.06
CA ILE A 117 -11.94 -1.26 13.60
C ILE A 117 -10.91 -0.32 12.97
N LEU A 118 -11.34 0.56 12.05
CA LEU A 118 -10.45 1.52 11.42
C LEU A 118 -9.86 2.51 12.42
N GLU A 119 -10.67 3.01 13.35
CA GLU A 119 -10.22 3.96 14.38
C GLU A 119 -9.14 3.33 15.26
N LYS A 120 -9.32 2.08 15.70
CA LYS A 120 -8.35 1.39 16.55
C LYS A 120 -6.96 1.28 15.90
N TRP A 121 -6.90 1.02 14.59
CA TRP A 121 -5.65 0.72 13.90
C TRP A 121 -5.06 1.92 13.16
N PHE A 122 -5.88 2.87 12.73
CA PHE A 122 -5.47 3.98 11.87
C PHE A 122 -5.87 5.36 12.40
N GLY A 123 -6.60 5.46 13.51
CA GLY A 123 -6.98 6.75 14.12
C GLY A 123 -5.81 7.72 14.33
N PRO A 124 -4.63 7.29 14.81
CA PRO A 124 -3.45 8.15 14.92
C PRO A 124 -2.93 8.71 13.58
N LEU A 125 -3.31 8.11 12.44
CA LEU A 125 -2.94 8.56 11.10
C LEU A 125 -3.92 9.59 10.52
N GLY A 126 -5.01 9.87 11.25
CA GLY A 126 -6.08 10.76 10.81
C GLY A 126 -7.27 10.03 10.19
N LYS A 127 -8.16 10.81 9.57
CA LYS A 127 -9.42 10.30 9.03
C LYS A 127 -9.19 9.47 7.76
N PRO A 128 -10.01 8.43 7.51
CA PRO A 128 -10.04 7.72 6.24
C PRO A 128 -10.19 8.67 5.05
N GLY A 129 -9.47 8.41 3.97
CA GLY A 129 -9.64 9.15 2.72
C GLY A 129 -10.99 8.86 2.06
N GLU A 130 -11.48 9.80 1.24
CA GLU A 130 -12.81 9.73 0.61
C GLU A 130 -13.04 8.44 -0.18
N VAL A 131 -12.03 7.98 -0.93
CA VAL A 131 -12.13 6.76 -1.73
C VAL A 131 -12.40 5.53 -0.84
N LEU A 132 -11.76 5.44 0.32
CA LEU A 132 -11.98 4.33 1.26
C LEU A 132 -13.40 4.41 1.85
N THR A 133 -13.86 5.61 2.19
CA THR A 133 -15.23 5.84 2.68
C THR A 133 -16.27 5.43 1.63
N VAL A 134 -16.07 5.81 0.37
CA VAL A 134 -16.93 5.43 -0.75
C VAL A 134 -16.89 3.92 -0.98
N MET A 135 -15.72 3.28 -0.91
CA MET A 135 -15.57 1.83 -1.04
C MET A 135 -16.38 1.10 0.03
N ILE A 136 -16.27 1.51 1.30
CA ILE A 136 -17.03 0.91 2.40
C ILE A 136 -18.54 1.03 2.13
N LEU A 137 -18.99 2.22 1.74
CA LEU A 137 -20.40 2.47 1.44
C LEU A 137 -20.93 1.59 0.30
N LEU A 138 -20.19 1.50 -0.81
CA LEU A 138 -20.58 0.72 -1.98
C LEU A 138 -20.57 -0.80 -1.72
N ASN A 139 -19.74 -1.27 -0.79
CA ASN A 139 -19.66 -2.69 -0.43
C ASN A 139 -20.61 -3.08 0.71
N GLY A 140 -21.34 -2.13 1.32
CA GLY A 140 -22.43 -2.39 2.26
C GLY A 140 -23.71 -2.88 1.57
N LEU A 141 -23.59 -3.86 0.66
CA LEU A 141 -24.68 -4.38 -0.15
C LEU A 141 -25.87 -4.85 0.70
N PRO A 142 -27.12 -4.73 0.23
CA PRO A 142 -28.30 -5.30 0.90
C PRO A 142 -28.23 -6.83 0.97
N GLU A 143 -29.09 -7.45 1.78
CA GLU A 143 -29.21 -8.93 1.87
C GLU A 143 -29.77 -9.55 0.59
#